data_AF-A0A2V4AQ44-F1
#
_entry.id   AF-A0A2V4AQ44-F1
#
_cell.length_a   1.000
_cell.length_b   1.000
_cell.length_c   1.000
_cell.angle_alpha   90.00
_cell.angle_beta   90.00
_cell.angle_gamma   90.00
#
_symmetry.space_group_name_H-M   'P 1'
#
loop_
_entity.id
_entity.type
_entity.pdbx_description
1 polymer ?
#
loop_
_entity_poly.entity_id
_entity_poly.type
_entity_poly.pdbx_seq_one_letter_code
_entity_poly.pdbx_strand_id
1 'polypeptide(L)'
;MRVKSVLTAAALAVALTSAPVASSAAEQTARPCGDAPAAPVATGAVFNDPAGGDPTAIVRQICSLVRQAPSGSRIRVAHFVISGEAGLDVATELAEAHERGVDVQLVLDGWQVDNPAVELLRRTLGTDESRRSWLHVCTGLSPEGNTAACIGTKGQHNKFYLFSQTGGESDVVVQSSANFTDLNSTTYWNNAVTLPGNTRLYRAYDAYFEDLAAERRTDDYARTTTTGMRGGSVTAYFFPFATGDPVLDFLAGAGCDTRTTIRIGMSEWDTYRIGIAERLLELARRGCQVRIVHGKLDAEVRDVLSGHPNIALRALDDAGALPGRIHSKYLLLEGRHGGDRHARWVLTGSPNYNHTSLRRNDEAMIKTNIGSLYEQYEDNFATMYTAAG
;
A
#
# COMPACT_ATOMS: atom_id res chain seq x y z
N MET A 1 -39.15 56.89 82.00
CA MET A 1 -38.08 56.81 80.97
C MET A 1 -37.88 55.35 80.63
N ARG A 2 -38.37 54.88 79.48
CA ARG A 2 -38.33 53.46 79.08
C ARG A 2 -37.42 53.29 77.87
N VAL A 3 -36.38 52.50 78.09
CA VAL A 3 -35.41 52.00 77.11
C VAL A 3 -36.14 51.13 76.08
N LYS A 4 -35.82 51.29 74.79
CA LYS A 4 -36.18 50.32 73.75
C LYS A 4 -34.92 49.88 73.01
N SER A 5 -34.63 48.59 73.14
CA SER A 5 -33.59 47.84 72.45
C SER A 5 -33.91 47.70 70.96
N VAL A 6 -32.89 47.87 70.12
CA VAL A 6 -32.96 47.61 68.67
C VAL A 6 -32.21 46.31 68.39
N LEU A 7 -32.91 45.34 67.79
CA LEU A 7 -32.36 44.07 67.32
C LEU A 7 -31.69 44.26 65.95
N THR A 8 -30.42 43.85 65.87
CA THR A 8 -29.61 43.81 64.65
C THR A 8 -29.86 42.49 63.90
N ALA A 9 -30.33 42.57 62.65
CA ALA A 9 -30.41 41.42 61.75
C ALA A 9 -29.19 41.42 60.82
N ALA A 10 -28.39 40.35 60.85
CA ALA A 10 -27.27 40.14 59.95
C ALA A 10 -27.78 39.49 58.64
N ALA A 11 -27.61 40.18 57.51
CA ALA A 11 -27.85 39.62 56.18
C ALA A 11 -26.53 39.11 55.58
N LEU A 12 -26.44 37.80 55.33
CA LEU A 12 -25.34 37.19 54.59
C LEU A 12 -25.56 37.44 53.09
N ALA A 13 -24.70 38.23 52.46
CA ALA A 13 -24.65 38.37 51.01
C ALA A 13 -23.70 37.32 50.42
N VAL A 14 -24.25 36.34 49.70
CA VAL A 14 -23.46 35.36 48.94
C VAL A 14 -23.11 35.97 47.58
N ALA A 15 -21.85 36.32 47.39
CA ALA A 15 -21.32 36.75 46.10
C ALA A 15 -21.03 35.51 45.24
N LEU A 16 -21.88 35.24 44.25
CA LEU A 16 -21.64 34.25 43.20
C LEU A 16 -20.61 34.82 42.22
N THR A 17 -19.37 34.34 42.30
CA THR A 17 -18.34 34.61 41.29
C THR A 17 -18.54 33.65 40.12
N SER A 18 -18.97 34.18 38.97
CA SER A 18 -19.02 33.41 37.72
C SER A 18 -17.61 33.28 37.15
N ALA A 19 -16.97 32.14 37.37
CA ALA A 19 -15.73 31.78 36.70
C ALA A 19 -16.00 31.56 35.19
N PRO A 20 -15.11 32.02 34.29
CA PRO A 20 -15.25 31.77 32.88
C PRO A 20 -15.02 30.28 32.63
N VAL A 21 -16.02 29.60 32.08
CA VAL A 21 -15.88 28.22 31.61
C VAL A 21 -14.97 28.26 30.39
N ALA A 22 -13.71 27.84 30.56
CA ALA A 22 -12.82 27.58 29.45
C ALA A 22 -13.45 26.49 28.58
N SER A 23 -13.88 26.87 27.38
CA SER A 23 -14.34 25.89 26.39
C SER A 23 -13.12 25.07 25.99
N SER A 24 -13.05 23.83 26.45
CA SER A 24 -12.10 22.85 25.94
C SER A 24 -12.44 22.65 24.46
N ALA A 25 -11.65 23.23 23.56
CA ALA A 25 -11.67 22.81 22.17
C ALA A 25 -11.44 21.30 22.19
N ALA A 26 -12.44 20.53 21.77
CA ALA A 26 -12.26 19.10 21.56
C ALA A 26 -11.03 18.94 20.65
N GLU A 27 -10.03 18.17 21.09
CA GLU A 27 -8.97 17.70 20.21
C GLU A 27 -9.67 17.05 19.01
N GLN A 28 -9.67 17.74 17.86
CA GLN A 28 -10.08 17.11 16.62
C GLN A 28 -9.12 15.97 16.40
N THR A 29 -9.65 14.74 16.41
CA THR A 29 -8.87 13.57 16.04
C THR A 29 -8.33 13.82 14.64
N ALA A 30 -7.00 13.95 14.52
CA ALA A 30 -6.36 14.19 13.24
C ALA A 30 -6.83 13.11 12.25
N ARG A 31 -7.40 13.55 11.14
CA ARG A 31 -7.83 12.67 10.04
C ARG A 31 -6.75 12.80 8.97
N PRO A 32 -5.91 11.76 8.76
CA PRO A 32 -4.85 11.82 7.76
C PRO A 32 -5.33 12.34 6.39
N CYS A 33 -6.51 11.93 5.94
CA CYS A 33 -7.10 12.44 4.72
C CYS A 33 -7.52 13.90 4.85
N GLY A 34 -8.18 14.28 5.95
CA GLY A 34 -8.45 15.65 6.39
C GLY A 34 -7.27 16.60 6.17
N ASP A 35 -6.09 16.18 6.63
CA ASP A 35 -4.85 16.95 6.65
C ASP A 35 -3.98 16.74 5.40
N ALA A 36 -4.43 15.93 4.43
CA ALA A 36 -3.66 15.62 3.23
C ALA A 36 -3.47 16.89 2.37
N PRO A 37 -2.23 17.39 2.20
CA PRO A 37 -1.99 18.59 1.41
C PRO A 37 -2.19 18.28 -0.07
N ALA A 38 -2.71 19.26 -0.82
CA ALA A 38 -2.62 19.22 -2.28
C ALA A 38 -1.13 19.31 -2.66
N ALA A 39 -0.64 18.33 -3.41
CA ALA A 39 0.74 18.25 -3.85
C ALA A 39 0.81 17.98 -5.36
N PRO A 40 1.83 18.51 -6.07
CA PRO A 40 2.04 18.20 -7.47
C PRO A 40 2.12 16.69 -7.69
N VAL A 41 1.37 16.20 -8.69
CA VAL A 41 1.38 14.79 -9.05
C VAL A 41 2.60 14.53 -9.93
N ALA A 42 3.55 13.76 -9.42
CA ALA A 42 4.79 13.46 -10.11
C ALA A 42 5.17 11.98 -9.94
N THR A 43 6.07 11.49 -10.80
CA THR A 43 6.71 10.20 -10.59
C THR A 43 7.47 10.20 -9.26
N GLY A 44 7.03 9.37 -8.32
CA GLY A 44 7.63 9.31 -6.98
C GLY A 44 7.11 8.13 -6.18
N ALA A 45 7.86 7.76 -5.16
CA ALA A 45 7.47 6.79 -4.16
C ALA A 45 7.20 7.48 -2.83
N VAL A 46 6.23 6.97 -2.08
CA VAL A 46 5.95 7.37 -0.71
C VAL A 46 6.04 6.13 0.16
N PHE A 47 6.51 6.33 1.38
CA PHE A 47 6.67 5.30 2.40
C PHE A 47 6.11 5.87 3.69
N ASN A 48 5.43 5.05 4.48
CA ASN A 48 5.21 5.41 5.88
C ASN A 48 6.36 4.90 6.75
N ASP A 49 6.58 5.60 7.86
CA ASP A 49 7.63 5.32 8.83
C ASP A 49 7.01 5.30 10.24
N PRO A 50 6.44 4.16 10.67
CA PRO A 50 5.83 4.07 11.98
C PRO A 50 6.84 4.28 13.13
N ALA A 51 8.10 3.91 12.96
CA ALA A 51 9.12 4.11 13.99
C ALA A 51 9.59 5.57 14.08
N GLY A 52 9.59 6.29 12.96
CA GLY A 52 9.92 7.71 12.84
C GLY A 52 8.75 8.66 13.12
N GLY A 53 7.58 8.13 13.46
CA GLY A 53 6.39 8.91 13.83
C GLY A 53 5.54 9.39 12.65
N ASP A 54 5.71 8.82 11.46
CA ASP A 54 4.87 9.08 10.29
C ASP A 54 4.20 7.81 9.73
N PRO A 55 3.26 7.20 10.45
CA PRO A 55 2.66 5.94 10.03
C PRO A 55 1.57 6.11 8.97
N THR A 56 1.11 7.34 8.66
CA THR A 56 -0.05 7.58 7.77
C THR A 56 0.31 8.20 6.42
N ALA A 57 1.60 8.32 6.07
CA ALA A 57 2.05 8.94 4.82
C ALA A 57 1.37 8.41 3.55
N ILE A 58 1.14 7.10 3.45
CA ILE A 58 0.46 6.48 2.30
C ILE A 58 -1.02 6.91 2.22
N VAL A 59 -1.72 6.95 3.35
CA VAL A 59 -3.11 7.40 3.44
C VAL A 59 -3.21 8.84 2.94
N ARG A 60 -2.32 9.72 3.42
CA ARG A 60 -2.28 11.12 3.00
C ARG A 60 -1.99 11.27 1.50
N GLN A 61 -1.07 10.48 0.94
CA GLN A 61 -0.79 10.50 -0.50
C GLN A 61 -2.02 10.12 -1.32
N ILE A 62 -2.71 9.03 -0.97
CA ILE A 62 -3.90 8.58 -1.72
C ILE A 62 -5.03 9.61 -1.60
N CYS A 63 -5.29 10.12 -0.40
CA CYS A 63 -6.32 11.13 -0.18
C CYS A 63 -5.99 12.46 -0.89
N SER A 64 -4.72 12.86 -0.97
CA SER A 64 -4.28 14.00 -1.80
C SER A 64 -4.62 13.81 -3.28
N LEU A 65 -4.40 12.61 -3.84
CA LEU A 65 -4.74 12.30 -5.22
C LEU A 65 -6.26 12.28 -5.47
N VAL A 66 -7.03 11.71 -4.53
CA VAL A 66 -8.51 11.67 -4.62
C VAL A 66 -9.10 13.09 -4.57
N ARG A 67 -8.60 13.95 -3.68
CA ARG A 67 -9.04 15.34 -3.55
C ARG A 67 -8.80 16.17 -4.80
N GLN A 68 -7.69 15.91 -5.49
CA GLN A 68 -7.28 16.66 -6.67
C GLN A 68 -7.88 16.14 -7.99
N ALA A 69 -8.72 15.08 -7.95
CA ALA A 69 -9.43 14.58 -9.12
C ALA A 69 -10.58 15.55 -9.51
N PRO A 70 -10.61 16.10 -10.74
CA PRO A 70 -11.62 17.05 -11.14
C PRO A 70 -12.96 16.38 -11.47
N SER A 71 -14.07 17.12 -11.37
CA SER A 71 -15.40 16.64 -11.80
C SER A 71 -15.39 16.14 -13.26
N GLY A 72 -16.11 15.06 -13.54
CA GLY A 72 -16.12 14.41 -14.85
C GLY A 72 -14.91 13.51 -15.13
N SER A 73 -13.93 13.47 -14.24
CA SER A 73 -12.88 12.44 -14.24
C SER A 73 -13.35 11.14 -13.58
N ARG A 74 -12.54 10.10 -13.72
CA ARG A 74 -12.73 8.76 -13.13
C ARG A 74 -11.58 8.36 -12.21
N ILE A 75 -11.94 7.75 -11.08
CA ILE A 75 -11.08 7.02 -10.14
C ILE A 75 -11.48 5.53 -10.15
N ARG A 76 -10.49 4.65 -10.31
CA ARG A 76 -10.65 3.20 -10.13
C ARG A 76 -9.76 2.70 -9.02
N VAL A 77 -10.28 1.82 -8.18
CA VAL A 77 -9.56 1.27 -7.04
C VAL A 77 -9.79 -0.23 -6.94
N ALA A 78 -8.72 -1.01 -7.01
CA ALA A 78 -8.76 -2.44 -6.70
C ALA A 78 -8.02 -2.68 -5.38
N HIS A 79 -8.74 -3.20 -4.38
CA HIS A 79 -8.25 -3.17 -3.00
C HIS A 79 -8.65 -4.39 -2.18
N PHE A 80 -7.71 -4.93 -1.42
CA PHE A 80 -7.96 -6.08 -0.54
C PHE A 80 -8.81 -5.71 0.69
N VAL A 81 -8.34 -4.78 1.55
CA VAL A 81 -9.07 -4.42 2.79
C VAL A 81 -9.16 -2.91 2.97
N ILE A 82 -10.37 -2.44 3.23
CA ILE A 82 -10.70 -1.09 3.69
C ILE A 82 -11.54 -1.24 4.97
N SER A 83 -10.94 -1.01 6.13
CA SER A 83 -11.57 -1.19 7.44
C SER A 83 -10.93 -0.33 8.53
N GLY A 84 -11.57 -0.26 9.70
CA GLY A 84 -11.12 0.59 10.80
C GLY A 84 -11.28 2.09 10.52
N GLU A 85 -10.72 2.91 11.39
CA GLU A 85 -10.78 4.37 11.26
C GLU A 85 -10.01 4.84 10.02
N ALA A 86 -8.85 4.23 9.74
CA ALA A 86 -8.07 4.54 8.54
C ALA A 86 -8.86 4.23 7.25
N GLY A 87 -9.57 3.11 7.21
CA GLY A 87 -10.43 2.75 6.08
C GLY A 87 -11.62 3.68 5.93
N LEU A 88 -12.25 4.09 7.03
CA LEU A 88 -13.37 5.03 7.01
C LEU A 88 -12.95 6.42 6.53
N ASP A 89 -11.76 6.88 6.89
CA ASP A 89 -11.21 8.16 6.43
C ASP A 89 -11.06 8.18 4.90
N VAL A 90 -10.44 7.13 4.32
CA VAL A 90 -10.31 7.01 2.85
C VAL A 90 -11.66 6.83 2.16
N ALA A 91 -12.57 6.03 2.73
CA ALA A 91 -13.91 5.82 2.19
C ALA A 91 -14.71 7.13 2.14
N THR A 92 -14.53 8.00 3.14
CA THR A 92 -15.15 9.34 3.18
C THR A 92 -14.65 10.20 2.02
N GLU A 93 -13.34 10.26 1.78
CA GLU A 93 -12.80 11.05 0.66
C GLU A 93 -13.26 10.55 -0.72
N LEU A 94 -13.39 9.23 -0.90
CA LEU A 94 -13.92 8.65 -2.14
C LEU A 94 -15.40 8.99 -2.33
N ALA A 95 -16.19 8.98 -1.26
CA ALA A 95 -17.58 9.41 -1.27
C ALA A 95 -17.69 10.91 -1.62
N GLU A 96 -16.87 11.77 -1.01
CA GLU A 96 -16.84 13.20 -1.33
C GLU A 96 -16.38 13.46 -2.77
N ALA A 97 -15.44 12.69 -3.31
CA ALA A 97 -15.06 12.78 -4.73
C ALA A 97 -16.25 12.46 -5.64
N HIS A 98 -17.02 11.41 -5.33
CA HIS A 98 -18.24 11.09 -6.05
C HIS A 98 -19.27 12.24 -6.00
N GLU A 99 -19.48 12.84 -4.83
CA GLU A 99 -20.38 13.99 -4.65
C GLU A 99 -19.92 15.23 -5.44
N ARG A 100 -18.60 15.41 -5.64
CA ARG A 100 -18.03 16.44 -6.53
C ARG A 100 -18.20 16.11 -8.03
N GLY A 101 -18.75 14.95 -8.37
CA GLY A 101 -19.02 14.51 -9.74
C GLY A 101 -17.87 13.72 -10.39
N VAL A 102 -16.98 13.13 -9.58
CA VAL A 102 -15.98 12.16 -10.06
C VAL A 102 -16.63 10.78 -10.15
N ASP A 103 -16.33 10.04 -11.22
CA ASP A 103 -16.79 8.65 -11.37
C ASP A 103 -15.89 7.72 -10.55
N VAL A 104 -16.43 7.10 -9.51
CA VAL A 104 -15.65 6.30 -8.55
C VAL A 104 -16.06 4.83 -8.65
N GLN A 105 -15.12 3.96 -9.01
CA GLN A 105 -15.36 2.53 -9.25
C GLN A 105 -14.41 1.68 -8.41
N LEU A 106 -14.95 0.77 -7.61
CA LEU A 106 -14.19 -0.04 -6.67
C LEU A 106 -14.39 -1.53 -6.94
N VAL A 107 -13.31 -2.31 -6.92
CA VAL A 107 -13.35 -3.77 -6.81
C VAL A 107 -12.65 -4.18 -5.52
N LEU A 108 -13.39 -4.85 -4.63
CA LEU A 108 -12.88 -5.30 -3.34
C LEU A 108 -12.83 -6.83 -3.23
N ASP A 109 -11.93 -7.33 -2.38
CA ASP A 109 -12.02 -8.71 -1.86
C ASP A 109 -13.33 -8.89 -1.05
N GLY A 110 -13.73 -10.15 -0.82
CA GLY A 110 -14.86 -10.51 0.05
C GLY A 110 -14.55 -10.51 1.55
N TRP A 111 -13.30 -10.32 1.97
CA TRP A 111 -12.89 -10.30 3.36
C TRP A 111 -13.12 -8.93 4.03
N GLN A 112 -13.61 -8.94 5.27
CA GLN A 112 -13.90 -7.74 6.07
C GLN A 112 -14.81 -6.71 5.37
N VAL A 113 -15.76 -7.12 4.54
CA VAL A 113 -16.65 -6.20 3.80
C VAL A 113 -17.87 -5.72 4.60
N ASP A 114 -18.14 -6.33 5.76
CA ASP A 114 -19.21 -5.92 6.69
C ASP A 114 -18.65 -4.93 7.72
N ASN A 115 -18.38 -3.70 7.28
CA ASN A 115 -17.83 -2.65 8.14
C ASN A 115 -18.30 -1.24 7.70
N PRO A 116 -18.22 -0.21 8.57
CA PRO A 116 -18.73 1.13 8.29
C PRO A 116 -18.18 1.80 7.03
N ALA A 117 -16.91 1.58 6.69
CA ALA A 117 -16.27 2.16 5.52
C ALA A 117 -16.85 1.58 4.21
N VAL A 118 -16.98 0.26 4.13
CA VAL A 118 -17.57 -0.41 2.97
C VAL A 118 -19.06 -0.14 2.86
N GLU A 119 -19.78 -0.10 3.99
CA GLU A 119 -21.19 0.29 4.00
C GLU A 119 -21.41 1.73 3.48
N LEU A 120 -20.55 2.68 3.86
CA LEU A 120 -20.59 4.04 3.33
C LEU A 120 -20.45 4.03 1.80
N LEU A 121 -19.41 3.35 1.28
CA LEU A 121 -19.17 3.27 -0.15
C LEU A 121 -20.32 2.60 -0.90
N ARG A 122 -20.89 1.51 -0.37
CA ARG A 122 -22.06 0.85 -0.97
C ARG A 122 -23.27 1.79 -1.04
N ARG A 123 -23.54 2.56 0.03
CA ARG A 123 -24.67 3.50 0.06
C ARG A 123 -24.47 4.67 -0.91
N THR A 124 -23.26 5.20 -1.00
CA THR A 124 -22.96 6.38 -1.81
C THR A 124 -22.81 6.05 -3.30
N LEU A 125 -22.06 4.99 -3.63
CA LEU A 125 -21.73 4.65 -5.01
C LEU A 125 -22.78 3.72 -5.65
N GLY A 126 -23.43 2.87 -4.84
CA GLY A 126 -24.25 1.76 -5.33
C GLY A 126 -23.40 0.57 -5.80
N THR A 127 -24.08 -0.47 -6.30
CA THR A 127 -23.45 -1.73 -6.78
C THR A 127 -23.85 -2.09 -8.21
N ASP A 128 -24.48 -1.17 -8.94
CA ASP A 128 -24.87 -1.36 -10.33
C ASP A 128 -23.73 -0.91 -11.25
N GLU A 129 -22.99 -1.88 -11.80
CA GLU A 129 -21.83 -1.63 -12.66
C GLU A 129 -22.17 -0.94 -13.99
N SER A 130 -23.45 -0.86 -14.37
CA SER A 130 -23.87 -0.07 -15.54
C SER A 130 -23.87 1.45 -15.27
N ARG A 131 -23.78 1.85 -14.00
CA ARG A 131 -23.68 3.25 -13.58
C ARG A 131 -22.24 3.73 -13.69
N ARG A 132 -22.06 5.05 -13.62
CA ARG A 132 -20.71 5.63 -13.70
C ARG A 132 -19.84 5.34 -12.48
N SER A 133 -20.46 5.28 -11.30
CA SER A 133 -19.82 4.92 -10.03
C SER A 133 -20.48 3.67 -9.47
N TRP A 134 -19.69 2.82 -8.81
CA TRP A 134 -20.15 1.56 -8.23
C TRP A 134 -19.06 0.93 -7.36
N LEU A 135 -19.48 -0.02 -6.52
CA LEU A 135 -18.61 -0.92 -5.78
C LEU A 135 -19.00 -2.37 -6.08
N HIS A 136 -18.02 -3.14 -6.56
CA HIS A 136 -18.09 -4.58 -6.75
C HIS A 136 -17.29 -5.29 -5.65
N VAL A 137 -17.82 -6.41 -5.18
CA VAL A 137 -17.10 -7.31 -4.27
C VAL A 137 -16.96 -8.65 -4.97
N CYS A 138 -15.72 -9.11 -5.09
CA CYS A 138 -15.42 -10.38 -5.73
C CYS A 138 -16.21 -11.53 -5.11
N THR A 139 -16.75 -12.40 -5.95
CA THR A 139 -17.62 -13.51 -5.53
C THR A 139 -16.93 -14.87 -5.52
N GLY A 140 -15.69 -14.96 -6.01
CA GLY A 140 -14.90 -16.19 -6.03
C GLY A 140 -14.37 -16.56 -4.64
N LEU A 141 -15.25 -17.03 -3.76
CA LEU A 141 -14.91 -17.44 -2.40
C LEU A 141 -13.81 -18.49 -2.41
N SER A 142 -12.73 -18.21 -1.69
CA SER A 142 -11.62 -19.15 -1.55
C SER A 142 -12.06 -20.44 -0.85
N PRO A 143 -11.42 -21.59 -1.15
CA PRO A 143 -11.66 -22.85 -0.43
C PRO A 143 -11.51 -22.73 1.09
N GLU A 144 -10.69 -21.81 1.58
CA GLU A 144 -10.52 -21.54 3.01
C GLU A 144 -11.68 -20.75 3.62
N GLY A 145 -12.59 -20.21 2.80
CA GLY A 145 -13.81 -19.53 3.24
C GLY A 145 -13.62 -18.14 3.84
N ASN A 146 -12.43 -17.54 3.72
CA ASN A 146 -12.10 -16.27 4.39
C ASN A 146 -11.85 -15.07 3.46
N THR A 147 -11.51 -15.29 2.20
CA THR A 147 -11.24 -14.26 1.18
C THR A 147 -11.97 -14.59 -0.12
N ALA A 148 -12.16 -13.61 -0.99
CA ALA A 148 -12.76 -13.83 -2.31
C ALA A 148 -11.95 -13.18 -3.45
N ALA A 149 -11.65 -13.96 -4.48
CA ALA A 149 -10.94 -13.51 -5.67
C ALA A 149 -11.91 -13.19 -6.81
N CYS A 150 -11.52 -12.26 -7.66
CA CYS A 150 -12.23 -11.94 -8.90
C CYS A 150 -11.70 -12.76 -10.08
N ILE A 151 -10.38 -12.98 -10.17
CA ILE A 151 -9.76 -13.75 -11.26
C ILE A 151 -9.21 -15.08 -10.75
N GLY A 152 -8.39 -15.04 -9.70
CA GLY A 152 -7.76 -16.19 -9.11
C GLY A 152 -8.69 -17.02 -8.22
N THR A 153 -8.11 -17.69 -7.23
CA THR A 153 -8.82 -18.66 -6.35
C THR A 153 -8.56 -18.42 -4.86
N LYS A 154 -7.82 -17.36 -4.49
CA LYS A 154 -7.56 -17.03 -3.09
C LYS A 154 -8.16 -15.68 -2.68
N GLY A 155 -7.66 -14.56 -3.18
CA GLY A 155 -8.23 -13.26 -2.83
C GLY A 155 -7.90 -12.18 -3.85
N GLN A 156 -8.73 -11.14 -3.86
CA GLN A 156 -8.45 -9.88 -4.55
C GLN A 156 -7.41 -9.13 -3.72
N HIS A 157 -6.13 -9.47 -3.88
CA HIS A 157 -5.08 -8.96 -3.03
C HIS A 157 -4.39 -7.72 -3.63
N ASN A 158 -5.04 -7.00 -4.55
CA ASN A 158 -4.50 -5.77 -5.10
C ASN A 158 -4.60 -4.59 -4.13
N LYS A 159 -3.77 -3.57 -4.40
CA LYS A 159 -3.81 -2.22 -3.83
C LYS A 159 -3.34 -1.24 -4.89
N PHE A 160 -4.14 -1.08 -5.95
CA PHE A 160 -3.81 -0.13 -7.02
C PHE A 160 -4.94 0.86 -7.25
N TYR A 161 -4.55 2.02 -7.77
CA TYR A 161 -5.44 3.15 -8.02
C TYR A 161 -5.15 3.72 -9.39
N LEU A 162 -6.20 4.02 -10.13
CA LEU A 162 -6.12 4.68 -11.43
C LEU A 162 -6.89 5.97 -11.36
N PHE A 163 -6.24 7.07 -11.74
CA PHE A 163 -6.88 8.36 -11.90
C PHE A 163 -6.76 8.74 -13.36
N SER A 164 -7.89 8.83 -14.05
CA SER A 164 -7.90 9.34 -15.42
C SER A 164 -7.35 10.78 -15.49
N GLN A 165 -7.66 11.59 -14.47
CA GLN A 165 -7.04 12.89 -14.20
C GLN A 165 -6.96 13.14 -12.69
N THR A 166 -5.86 13.72 -12.22
CA THR A 166 -5.72 14.26 -10.86
C THR A 166 -4.53 15.23 -10.80
N GLY A 167 -4.69 16.35 -10.08
CA GLY A 167 -3.60 17.30 -9.83
C GLY A 167 -2.94 17.87 -11.09
N GLY A 168 -3.70 17.99 -12.18
CA GLY A 168 -3.23 18.46 -13.49
C GLY A 168 -2.61 17.39 -14.39
N GLU A 169 -2.41 16.17 -13.88
CA GLU A 169 -1.87 15.04 -14.63
C GLU A 169 -2.98 14.10 -15.12
N SER A 170 -2.74 13.40 -16.22
CA SER A 170 -3.62 12.35 -16.75
C SER A 170 -2.97 10.97 -16.65
N ASP A 171 -3.79 9.92 -16.78
CA ASP A 171 -3.31 8.53 -16.83
C ASP A 171 -2.38 8.16 -15.67
N VAL A 172 -2.82 8.48 -14.45
CA VAL A 172 -2.04 8.28 -13.23
C VAL A 172 -2.30 6.89 -12.68
N VAL A 173 -1.22 6.11 -12.57
CA VAL A 173 -1.22 4.79 -11.94
C VAL A 173 -0.55 4.87 -10.58
N VAL A 174 -1.18 4.32 -9.55
CA VAL A 174 -0.58 4.11 -8.24
C VAL A 174 -0.58 2.64 -7.89
N GLN A 175 0.58 2.08 -7.58
CA GLN A 175 0.75 0.72 -7.06
C GLN A 175 1.20 0.80 -5.60
N SER A 176 0.53 0.08 -4.71
CA SER A 176 0.80 0.11 -3.26
C SER A 176 0.97 -1.30 -2.68
N SER A 177 1.58 -1.37 -1.49
CA SER A 177 1.57 -2.53 -0.60
C SER A 177 0.54 -2.42 0.53
N ALA A 178 0.03 -1.21 0.82
CA ALA A 178 -0.71 -0.86 2.03
C ALA A 178 -2.19 -1.22 1.92
N ASN A 179 -2.71 -1.97 2.89
CA ASN A 179 -4.16 -1.96 3.13
C ASN A 179 -4.57 -0.67 3.85
N PHE A 180 -5.86 -0.33 3.84
CA PHE A 180 -6.39 0.72 4.71
C PHE A 180 -6.99 0.08 5.94
N THR A 181 -6.11 -0.20 6.91
CA THR A 181 -6.46 -0.66 8.25
C THR A 181 -5.67 0.14 9.27
N ASP A 182 -6.13 0.12 10.52
CA ASP A 182 -5.47 0.88 11.58
C ASP A 182 -4.02 0.39 11.80
N LEU A 183 -3.76 -0.91 11.75
CA LEU A 183 -2.39 -1.46 11.81
C LEU A 183 -1.51 -0.98 10.64
N ASN A 184 -2.07 -0.92 9.42
CA ASN A 184 -1.33 -0.39 8.27
C ASN A 184 -0.98 1.09 8.41
N SER A 185 -1.71 1.79 9.26
CA SER A 185 -1.63 3.23 9.49
C SER A 185 -1.06 3.57 10.87
N THR A 186 -0.52 2.58 11.61
CA THR A 186 0.06 2.78 12.95
C THR A 186 1.38 2.04 13.14
N THR A 187 1.47 0.75 12.77
CA THR A 187 2.64 -0.09 13.08
C THR A 187 3.27 -0.78 11.87
N TYR A 188 2.64 -0.75 10.68
CA TYR A 188 3.22 -1.42 9.51
C TYR A 188 3.98 -0.46 8.61
N TRP A 189 5.13 -0.93 8.10
CA TRP A 189 5.89 -0.25 7.05
C TRP A 189 5.36 -0.65 5.69
N ASN A 190 5.01 0.32 4.86
CA ASN A 190 4.38 0.16 3.55
C ASN A 190 5.00 1.13 2.54
N ASN A 191 4.78 0.84 1.27
CA ASN A 191 5.21 1.68 0.17
C ASN A 191 4.08 1.87 -0.86
N ALA A 192 4.12 3.00 -1.57
CA ALA A 192 3.34 3.21 -2.78
C ALA A 192 4.16 4.00 -3.81
N VAL A 193 3.89 3.81 -5.09
CA VAL A 193 4.54 4.50 -6.19
C VAL A 193 3.50 5.09 -7.13
N THR A 194 3.66 6.38 -7.45
CA THR A 194 2.80 7.14 -8.35
C THR A 194 3.50 7.33 -9.70
N LEU A 195 2.81 7.03 -10.79
CA LEU A 195 3.31 7.07 -12.17
C LEU A 195 2.30 7.81 -13.07
N PRO A 196 2.40 9.14 -13.20
CA PRO A 196 1.54 9.93 -14.09
C PRO A 196 1.97 9.85 -15.56
N GLY A 197 1.04 10.18 -16.46
CA GLY A 197 1.33 10.46 -17.87
C GLY A 197 1.74 9.25 -18.71
N ASN A 198 1.44 8.03 -18.26
CA ASN A 198 1.79 6.80 -18.98
C ASN A 198 0.54 6.07 -19.46
N THR A 199 -0.05 6.54 -20.56
CA THR A 199 -1.30 6.00 -21.13
C THR A 199 -1.25 4.49 -21.36
N ARG A 200 -0.11 3.95 -21.78
CA ARG A 200 0.00 2.49 -22.05
C ARG A 200 0.00 1.68 -20.75
N LEU A 201 0.66 2.18 -19.70
CA LEU A 201 0.59 1.56 -18.37
C LEU A 201 -0.82 1.65 -17.80
N TYR A 202 -1.41 2.85 -17.85
CA TYR A 202 -2.75 3.12 -17.37
C TYR A 202 -3.76 2.19 -18.02
N ARG A 203 -3.77 2.08 -19.36
CA ARG A 203 -4.68 1.18 -20.09
C ARG A 203 -4.49 -0.30 -19.75
N ALA A 204 -3.28 -0.73 -19.40
CA ALA A 204 -3.04 -2.11 -19.00
C ALA A 204 -3.64 -2.41 -17.62
N TYR A 205 -3.46 -1.51 -16.65
CA TYR A 205 -4.15 -1.60 -15.37
C TYR A 205 -5.67 -1.42 -15.51
N ASP A 206 -6.12 -0.55 -16.41
CA ASP A 206 -7.53 -0.32 -16.68
C ASP A 206 -8.20 -1.58 -17.24
N ALA A 207 -7.56 -2.26 -18.20
CA ALA A 207 -8.02 -3.54 -18.72
C ALA A 207 -8.00 -4.65 -17.65
N TYR A 208 -6.98 -4.65 -16.77
CA TYR A 208 -6.96 -5.57 -15.63
C TYR A 208 -8.10 -5.30 -14.65
N PHE A 209 -8.39 -4.03 -14.35
CA PHE A 209 -9.52 -3.64 -13.51
C PHE A 209 -10.87 -4.09 -14.10
N GLU A 210 -11.07 -3.93 -15.42
CA GLU A 210 -12.27 -4.44 -16.08
C GLU A 210 -12.38 -5.96 -16.01
N ASP A 211 -11.27 -6.68 -16.16
CA ASP A 211 -11.25 -8.13 -16.03
C ASP A 211 -11.54 -8.59 -14.60
N LEU A 212 -11.11 -7.81 -13.59
CA LEU A 212 -11.45 -8.03 -12.19
C LEU A 212 -12.94 -7.81 -11.95
N ALA A 213 -13.50 -6.67 -12.38
CA ALA A 213 -14.91 -6.36 -12.24
C ALA A 213 -15.81 -7.41 -12.92
N ALA A 214 -15.44 -7.82 -14.13
CA ALA A 214 -16.13 -8.87 -14.88
C ALA A 214 -15.84 -10.30 -14.37
N GLU A 215 -15.05 -10.45 -13.31
CA GLU A 215 -14.60 -11.73 -12.74
C GLU A 215 -14.13 -12.75 -13.79
N ARG A 216 -13.20 -12.34 -14.66
CA ARG A 216 -12.65 -13.22 -15.70
C ARG A 216 -11.70 -14.26 -15.10
N ARG A 217 -12.27 -15.30 -14.50
CA ARG A 217 -11.54 -16.30 -13.72
C ARG A 217 -10.55 -17.12 -14.55
N THR A 218 -9.33 -17.24 -14.04
CA THR A 218 -8.27 -18.10 -14.57
C THR A 218 -7.17 -18.26 -13.52
N ASP A 219 -6.50 -19.41 -13.52
CA ASP A 219 -5.29 -19.66 -12.74
C ASP A 219 -4.00 -19.19 -13.43
N ASP A 220 -4.09 -18.72 -14.69
CA ASP A 220 -2.97 -18.23 -15.49
C ASP A 220 -3.29 -16.89 -16.17
N TYR A 221 -3.58 -15.85 -15.36
CA TYR A 221 -3.79 -14.52 -15.92
C TYR A 221 -2.51 -14.01 -16.57
N ALA A 222 -1.39 -14.06 -15.83
CA ALA A 222 0.00 -13.88 -16.26
C ALA A 222 0.29 -12.72 -17.26
N ARG A 223 -0.57 -11.70 -17.31
CA ARG A 223 -0.45 -10.62 -18.29
C ARG A 223 0.67 -9.67 -17.88
N THR A 224 1.50 -9.32 -18.86
CA THR A 224 2.65 -8.43 -18.65
C THR A 224 2.64 -7.31 -19.68
N THR A 225 2.91 -6.08 -19.25
CA THR A 225 2.97 -4.90 -20.12
C THR A 225 4.22 -4.08 -19.82
N THR A 226 5.15 -3.96 -20.78
CA THR A 226 6.36 -3.12 -20.66
C THR A 226 6.24 -1.85 -21.48
N THR A 227 6.43 -0.69 -20.86
CA THR A 227 6.34 0.63 -21.50
C THR A 227 7.46 1.55 -21.05
N GLY A 228 7.77 2.58 -21.85
CA GLY A 228 8.69 3.65 -21.48
C GLY A 228 7.96 4.81 -20.80
N MET A 229 8.67 5.61 -20.01
CA MET A 229 8.26 6.93 -19.55
C MET A 229 9.48 7.78 -19.21
N ARG A 230 9.27 9.04 -18.80
CA ARG A 230 10.39 9.92 -18.42
C ARG A 230 11.24 9.25 -17.33
N GLY A 231 12.54 9.13 -17.60
CA GLY A 231 13.52 8.57 -16.67
C GLY A 231 13.72 7.05 -16.75
N GLY A 232 12.95 6.31 -17.56
CA GLY A 232 13.16 4.87 -17.71
C GLY A 232 11.99 4.09 -18.31
N SER A 233 11.88 2.84 -17.88
CA SER A 233 10.84 1.89 -18.29
C SER A 233 10.08 1.38 -17.07
N VAL A 234 8.85 0.94 -17.31
CA VAL A 234 8.00 0.25 -16.34
C VAL A 234 7.42 -0.98 -16.99
N THR A 235 7.52 -2.12 -16.31
CA THR A 235 6.81 -3.35 -16.64
C THR A 235 5.78 -3.63 -15.55
N ALA A 236 4.51 -3.73 -15.89
CA ALA A 236 3.47 -4.23 -15.01
C ALA A 236 3.27 -5.74 -15.21
N TYR A 237 3.09 -6.47 -14.12
CA TYR A 237 2.78 -7.90 -14.04
C TYR A 237 1.45 -8.07 -13.31
N PHE A 238 0.53 -8.84 -13.88
CA PHE A 238 -0.78 -9.14 -13.29
C PHE A 238 -0.90 -10.64 -13.04
N PHE A 239 -1.28 -10.99 -11.82
CA PHE A 239 -1.32 -12.35 -11.29
C PHE A 239 -2.75 -12.91 -11.31
N PRO A 240 -2.93 -14.24 -11.24
CA PRO A 240 -1.93 -15.31 -10.98
C PRO A 240 -1.07 -15.72 -12.19
N PHE A 241 0.06 -16.36 -11.91
CA PHE A 241 0.90 -17.06 -12.89
C PHE A 241 0.79 -18.57 -12.63
N ALA A 242 0.29 -19.38 -13.57
CA ALA A 242 0.24 -20.83 -13.36
C ALA A 242 1.64 -21.46 -13.45
N THR A 243 2.51 -20.90 -14.29
CA THR A 243 3.89 -21.35 -14.48
C THR A 243 4.88 -20.19 -14.42
N GLY A 244 6.15 -20.50 -14.18
CA GLY A 244 7.21 -19.50 -14.03
C GLY A 244 7.11 -18.68 -12.74
N ASP A 245 8.02 -17.72 -12.60
CA ASP A 245 8.06 -16.78 -11.47
C ASP A 245 8.79 -15.50 -11.93
N PRO A 246 8.09 -14.35 -12.05
CA PRO A 246 8.68 -13.13 -12.60
C PRO A 246 9.83 -12.55 -11.74
N VAL A 247 9.91 -12.91 -10.45
CA VAL A 247 11.02 -12.51 -9.57
C VAL A 247 12.23 -13.39 -9.81
N LEU A 248 12.04 -14.70 -9.98
CA LEU A 248 13.13 -15.60 -10.36
C LEU A 248 13.66 -15.28 -11.75
N ASP A 249 12.78 -15.02 -12.71
CA ASP A 249 13.16 -14.60 -14.06
C ASP A 249 13.97 -13.30 -14.03
N PHE A 250 13.60 -12.36 -13.15
CA PHE A 250 14.39 -11.16 -12.93
C PHE A 250 15.78 -11.48 -12.34
N LEU A 251 15.86 -12.31 -11.30
CA LEU A 251 17.13 -12.68 -10.64
C LEU A 251 18.03 -13.58 -11.49
N ALA A 252 17.50 -14.24 -12.51
CA ALA A 252 18.29 -14.95 -13.51
C ALA A 252 19.23 -13.99 -14.26
N GLY A 253 18.81 -12.75 -14.48
CA GLY A 253 19.62 -11.70 -15.11
C GLY A 253 20.70 -11.09 -14.21
N ALA A 254 20.68 -11.33 -12.90
CA ALA A 254 21.66 -10.77 -11.97
C ALA A 254 23.04 -11.44 -12.10
N GLY A 255 24.10 -10.64 -12.02
CA GLY A 255 25.47 -11.12 -12.03
C GLY A 255 26.34 -10.45 -10.97
N CYS A 256 27.50 -11.04 -10.72
CA CYS A 256 28.42 -10.62 -9.65
C CYS A 256 29.85 -10.42 -10.16
N ASP A 257 30.04 -10.22 -11.47
CA ASP A 257 31.33 -9.85 -12.08
C ASP A 257 31.69 -8.37 -11.83
N THR A 258 30.73 -7.59 -11.33
CA THR A 258 30.91 -6.27 -10.73
C THR A 258 30.33 -6.26 -9.33
N ARG A 259 30.55 -5.18 -8.57
CA ARG A 259 29.83 -4.98 -7.32
C ARG A 259 28.33 -4.90 -7.63
N THR A 260 27.58 -5.87 -7.14
CA THR A 260 26.12 -5.95 -7.24
C THR A 260 25.53 -6.11 -5.86
N THR A 261 24.55 -5.27 -5.53
CA THR A 261 23.81 -5.31 -4.26
C THR A 261 22.33 -5.54 -4.53
N ILE A 262 21.76 -6.51 -3.83
CA ILE A 262 20.33 -6.81 -3.82
C ILE A 262 19.78 -6.46 -2.44
N ARG A 263 18.72 -5.67 -2.40
CA ARG A 263 18.03 -5.26 -1.16
C ARG A 263 16.57 -5.70 -1.24
N ILE A 264 16.05 -6.38 -0.23
CA ILE A 264 14.67 -6.90 -0.25
C ILE A 264 13.95 -6.50 1.03
N GLY A 265 12.82 -5.80 0.89
CA GLY A 265 11.84 -5.65 1.95
C GLY A 265 10.66 -6.58 1.66
N MET A 266 10.41 -7.57 2.51
CA MET A 266 9.37 -8.58 2.24
C MET A 266 8.51 -8.89 3.46
N SER A 267 7.20 -8.72 3.31
CA SER A 267 6.21 -8.96 4.37
C SER A 267 6.08 -10.44 4.77
N GLU A 268 5.97 -11.33 3.78
CA GLU A 268 5.83 -12.76 4.00
C GLU A 268 6.59 -13.55 2.95
N TRP A 269 7.26 -14.63 3.38
CA TRP A 269 7.98 -15.53 2.50
C TRP A 269 7.86 -16.98 2.99
N ASP A 270 7.24 -17.81 2.16
CA ASP A 270 7.02 -19.23 2.45
C ASP A 270 7.95 -20.16 1.65
N THR A 271 7.98 -21.43 2.06
CA THR A 271 8.80 -22.47 1.43
C THR A 271 8.39 -22.78 -0.02
N TYR A 272 7.20 -22.40 -0.49
CA TYR A 272 6.81 -22.60 -1.90
C TYR A 272 7.67 -21.76 -2.85
N ARG A 273 8.10 -20.56 -2.42
CA ARG A 273 9.03 -19.71 -3.17
C ARG A 273 10.45 -19.74 -2.61
N ILE A 274 10.87 -20.87 -2.03
CA ILE A 274 12.24 -21.09 -1.55
C ILE A 274 13.29 -20.89 -2.65
N GLY A 275 12.94 -21.14 -3.91
CA GLY A 275 13.83 -20.93 -5.06
C GLY A 275 14.38 -19.50 -5.15
N ILE A 276 13.64 -18.49 -4.66
CA ILE A 276 14.17 -17.11 -4.61
C ILE A 276 15.34 -17.04 -3.62
N ALA A 277 15.25 -17.70 -2.48
CA ALA A 277 16.28 -17.68 -1.44
C ALA A 277 17.50 -18.46 -1.89
N GLU A 278 17.29 -19.62 -2.53
CA GLU A 278 18.35 -20.41 -3.15
C GLU A 278 19.09 -19.59 -4.20
N ARG A 279 18.35 -18.88 -5.06
CA ARG A 279 18.95 -18.01 -6.08
C ARG A 279 19.75 -16.86 -5.46
N LEU A 280 19.28 -16.25 -4.38
CA LEU A 280 20.05 -15.23 -3.67
C LEU A 280 21.32 -15.80 -3.03
N LEU A 281 21.27 -17.02 -2.48
CA LEU A 281 22.44 -17.71 -1.95
C LEU A 281 23.47 -18.02 -3.05
N GLU A 282 23.04 -18.46 -4.22
CA GLU A 282 23.92 -18.63 -5.38
C GLU A 282 24.62 -17.32 -5.77
N LEU A 283 23.88 -16.21 -5.84
CA LEU A 283 24.43 -14.90 -6.15
C LEU A 283 25.40 -14.42 -5.05
N ALA A 284 25.06 -14.66 -3.78
CA ALA A 284 25.91 -14.32 -2.64
C ALA A 284 27.25 -15.08 -2.69
N ARG A 285 27.23 -16.38 -3.02
CA ARG A 285 28.43 -17.21 -3.23
C ARG A 285 29.28 -16.74 -4.40
N ARG A 286 28.67 -16.10 -5.41
CA ARG A 286 29.37 -15.49 -6.55
C ARG A 286 29.90 -14.09 -6.27
N GLY A 287 29.68 -13.53 -5.08
CA GLY A 287 30.23 -12.25 -4.64
C GLY A 287 29.23 -11.08 -4.61
N CYS A 288 27.97 -11.29 -4.98
CA CYS A 288 26.93 -10.28 -4.79
C CYS A 288 26.65 -10.07 -3.30
N GLN A 289 26.24 -8.86 -2.92
CA GLN A 289 25.80 -8.54 -1.57
C GLN A 289 24.27 -8.56 -1.48
N VAL A 290 23.72 -9.18 -0.45
CA VAL A 290 22.27 -9.32 -0.24
C VAL A 290 21.91 -8.80 1.14
N ARG A 291 20.93 -7.89 1.21
CA ARG A 291 20.37 -7.37 2.47
C ARG A 291 18.87 -7.54 2.46
N ILE A 292 18.32 -8.07 3.54
CA ILE A 292 16.90 -8.41 3.62
C ILE A 292 16.34 -7.89 4.93
N VAL A 293 15.22 -7.15 4.83
CA VAL A 293 14.31 -6.88 5.95
C VAL A 293 13.06 -7.73 5.72
N HIS A 294 12.72 -8.58 6.69
CA HIS A 294 11.62 -9.52 6.53
C HIS A 294 10.59 -9.42 7.67
N GLY A 295 9.34 -9.75 7.34
CA GLY A 295 8.29 -10.02 8.30
C GLY A 295 8.25 -11.51 8.62
N LYS A 296 7.15 -12.18 8.27
CA LYS A 296 7.05 -13.63 8.44
C LYS A 296 7.96 -14.35 7.43
N LEU A 297 8.73 -15.31 7.93
CA LEU A 297 9.70 -16.06 7.15
C LEU A 297 9.70 -17.51 7.64
N ASP A 298 9.38 -18.44 6.75
CA ASP A 298 9.43 -19.89 7.04
C ASP A 298 10.85 -20.32 7.42
N ALA A 299 10.94 -21.37 8.24
CA ALA A 299 12.21 -21.83 8.81
C ALA A 299 13.20 -22.28 7.73
N GLU A 300 12.74 -23.04 6.73
CA GLU A 300 13.56 -23.54 5.64
C GLU A 300 14.12 -22.39 4.78
N VAL A 301 13.32 -21.35 4.55
CA VAL A 301 13.77 -20.15 3.84
C VAL A 301 14.82 -19.40 4.66
N ARG A 302 14.61 -19.27 5.99
CA ARG A 302 15.57 -18.66 6.91
C ARG A 302 16.90 -19.40 6.90
N ASP A 303 16.88 -20.73 6.90
CA ASP A 303 18.09 -21.56 6.90
C ASP A 303 18.93 -21.32 5.64
N VAL A 304 18.29 -21.20 4.47
CA VAL A 304 18.97 -20.86 3.21
C VAL A 304 19.61 -19.47 3.28
N LEU A 305 18.87 -18.47 3.76
CA LEU A 305 19.32 -17.07 3.78
C LEU A 305 20.37 -16.77 4.86
N SER A 306 20.42 -17.55 5.94
CA SER A 306 21.39 -17.37 7.02
C SER A 306 22.74 -18.03 6.74
N GLY A 307 22.86 -18.77 5.63
CA GLY A 307 23.99 -19.65 5.34
C GLY A 307 25.23 -18.98 4.72
N HIS A 308 25.30 -17.65 4.58
CA HIS A 308 26.42 -17.00 3.88
C HIS A 308 26.71 -15.56 4.35
N PRO A 309 27.97 -15.15 4.52
CA PRO A 309 28.33 -13.82 5.06
C PRO A 309 27.95 -12.63 4.16
N ASN A 310 27.74 -12.85 2.86
CA ASN A 310 27.24 -11.83 1.95
C ASN A 310 25.71 -11.67 2.00
N ILE A 311 25.01 -12.39 2.88
CA ILE A 311 23.58 -12.22 3.12
C ILE A 311 23.40 -11.72 4.55
N ALA A 312 22.74 -10.57 4.68
CA ALA A 312 22.38 -10.02 5.98
C ALA A 312 20.85 -9.94 6.11
N LEU A 313 20.32 -10.55 7.18
CA LEU A 313 18.90 -10.70 7.44
C LEU A 313 18.52 -9.92 8.70
N ARG A 314 17.47 -9.09 8.64
CA ARG A 314 16.89 -8.37 9.78
C ARG A 314 15.37 -8.50 9.79
N ALA A 315 14.78 -8.47 10.99
CA ALA A 315 13.36 -8.71 11.18
C ALA A 315 12.60 -7.43 11.56
N LEU A 316 11.43 -7.25 10.96
CA LEU A 316 10.37 -6.35 11.40
C LEU A 316 9.07 -7.15 11.34
N ASP A 317 8.74 -7.90 12.39
CA ASP A 317 7.64 -8.87 12.39
C ASP A 317 6.59 -8.65 13.49
N ASP A 318 6.77 -7.65 14.35
CA ASP A 318 5.82 -7.31 15.42
C ASP A 318 4.75 -6.32 14.94
N ALA A 319 3.50 -6.78 14.93
CA ALA A 319 2.34 -5.96 14.55
C ALA A 319 1.84 -5.06 15.69
N GLY A 320 2.15 -5.40 16.94
CA GLY A 320 1.62 -4.74 18.14
C GLY A 320 2.59 -3.75 18.79
N ALA A 321 3.87 -3.74 18.40
CA ALA A 321 4.88 -2.84 18.96
C ALA A 321 5.83 -2.28 17.90
N LEU A 322 6.32 -1.06 18.15
CA LEU A 322 7.40 -0.45 17.36
C LEU A 322 8.73 -1.21 17.60
N PRO A 323 9.62 -1.34 16.61
CA PRO A 323 9.66 -0.61 15.34
C PRO A 323 8.62 -1.06 14.31
N GLY A 324 7.82 -2.08 14.59
CA GLY A 324 6.66 -2.46 13.80
C GLY A 324 6.94 -3.62 12.86
N ARG A 325 5.97 -3.88 11.98
CA ARG A 325 6.02 -5.00 11.03
C ARG A 325 6.22 -4.51 9.60
N ILE A 326 7.14 -5.10 8.86
CA ILE A 326 7.22 -4.83 7.43
C ILE A 326 6.00 -5.40 6.70
N HIS A 327 5.34 -4.53 5.94
CA HIS A 327 4.28 -4.86 5.00
C HIS A 327 4.59 -4.36 3.58
N SER A 328 5.71 -3.66 3.39
CA SER A 328 6.34 -3.39 2.10
C SER A 328 6.77 -4.68 1.43
N LYS A 329 6.71 -4.68 0.09
CA LYS A 329 7.06 -5.82 -0.76
C LYS A 329 7.81 -5.26 -1.95
N TYR A 330 9.13 -5.27 -1.86
CA TYR A 330 9.98 -4.81 -2.94
C TYR A 330 11.35 -5.48 -2.98
N LEU A 331 11.95 -5.46 -4.17
CA LEU A 331 13.33 -5.85 -4.43
C LEU A 331 14.03 -4.72 -5.17
N LEU A 332 15.21 -4.35 -4.69
CA LEU A 332 16.12 -3.42 -5.33
C LEU A 332 17.35 -4.15 -5.81
N LEU A 333 17.81 -3.85 -7.01
CA LEU A 333 19.09 -4.32 -7.53
C LEU A 333 19.88 -3.13 -8.05
N GLU A 334 21.11 -2.98 -7.57
CA GLU A 334 22.11 -2.09 -8.14
C GLU A 334 23.36 -2.88 -8.54
N GLY A 335 23.84 -2.69 -9.77
CA GLY A 335 25.04 -3.34 -10.29
C GLY A 335 24.75 -4.13 -11.57
N ARG A 336 25.28 -5.35 -11.68
CA ARG A 336 25.16 -6.15 -12.88
C ARG A 336 23.75 -6.76 -13.02
N HIS A 337 23.06 -6.39 -14.11
CA HIS A 337 21.85 -7.05 -14.58
C HIS A 337 21.82 -7.12 -16.11
N GLY A 338 21.70 -8.33 -16.66
CA GLY A 338 21.83 -8.57 -18.08
C GLY A 338 23.16 -8.03 -18.63
N GLY A 339 23.10 -7.24 -19.70
CA GLY A 339 24.28 -6.59 -20.29
C GLY A 339 24.80 -5.36 -19.53
N ASP A 340 24.01 -4.78 -18.62
CA ASP A 340 24.32 -3.54 -17.93
C ASP A 340 25.14 -3.80 -16.65
N ARG A 341 26.24 -3.06 -16.45
CA ARG A 341 27.14 -3.15 -15.29
C ARG A 341 26.72 -2.25 -14.13
N HIS A 342 25.84 -1.28 -14.39
CA HIS A 342 25.42 -0.23 -13.46
C HIS A 342 23.89 -0.12 -13.41
N ALA A 343 23.20 -1.24 -13.64
CA ALA A 343 21.76 -1.29 -13.64
C ALA A 343 21.21 -0.91 -12.26
N ARG A 344 20.11 -0.16 -12.25
CA ARG A 344 19.30 0.13 -11.06
C ARG A 344 17.88 -0.30 -11.34
N TRP A 345 17.35 -1.21 -10.52
CA TRP A 345 16.02 -1.76 -10.69
C TRP A 345 15.26 -1.78 -9.37
N VAL A 346 13.95 -1.52 -9.47
CA VAL A 346 12.97 -1.68 -8.40
C VAL A 346 11.90 -2.64 -8.90
N LEU A 347 11.56 -3.66 -8.12
CA LEU A 347 10.34 -4.44 -8.24
C LEU A 347 9.49 -4.16 -7.01
N THR A 348 8.21 -3.83 -7.17
CA THR A 348 7.33 -3.54 -6.02
C THR A 348 5.86 -3.76 -6.37
N GLY A 349 5.06 -4.17 -5.39
CA GLY A 349 3.65 -4.43 -5.58
C GLY A 349 2.97 -5.03 -4.37
N SER A 350 1.86 -5.71 -4.62
CA SER A 350 1.12 -6.46 -3.61
C SER A 350 1.55 -7.92 -3.35
N PRO A 351 2.24 -8.65 -4.27
CA PRO A 351 2.61 -10.05 -4.03
C PRO A 351 3.66 -10.25 -2.94
N ASN A 352 3.39 -11.17 -2.02
CA ASN A 352 4.40 -11.75 -1.12
C ASN A 352 5.25 -12.80 -1.86
N TYR A 353 6.34 -13.25 -1.23
CA TYR A 353 7.11 -14.40 -1.70
C TYR A 353 6.50 -15.71 -1.17
N ASN A 354 5.21 -15.94 -1.48
CA ASN A 354 4.48 -17.12 -1.06
C ASN A 354 3.68 -17.78 -2.19
N HIS A 355 3.15 -18.99 -1.94
CA HIS A 355 2.35 -19.74 -2.91
C HIS A 355 1.12 -18.96 -3.38
N THR A 356 0.36 -18.40 -2.43
CA THR A 356 -0.92 -17.75 -2.71
C THR A 356 -0.76 -16.54 -3.61
N SER A 357 0.23 -15.68 -3.35
CA SER A 357 0.46 -14.47 -4.16
C SER A 357 0.88 -14.81 -5.58
N LEU A 358 1.64 -15.89 -5.78
CA LEU A 358 2.13 -16.27 -7.10
C LEU A 358 1.08 -17.02 -7.92
N ARG A 359 0.32 -17.93 -7.31
CA ARG A 359 -0.55 -18.89 -8.02
C ARG A 359 -2.04 -18.64 -7.89
N ARG A 360 -2.50 -17.86 -6.91
CA ARG A 360 -3.93 -17.87 -6.54
C ARG A 360 -4.55 -16.51 -6.30
N ASN A 361 -3.79 -15.50 -5.88
CA ASN A 361 -4.31 -14.16 -5.65
C ASN A 361 -4.41 -13.38 -6.96
N ASP A 362 -5.37 -12.45 -6.98
CA ASP A 362 -5.30 -11.31 -7.86
C ASP A 362 -4.25 -10.35 -7.29
N GLU A 363 -3.20 -10.04 -8.05
CA GLU A 363 -2.13 -9.15 -7.63
C GLU A 363 -1.61 -8.32 -8.80
N ALA A 364 -0.94 -7.21 -8.47
CA ALA A 364 -0.20 -6.41 -9.42
C ALA A 364 1.18 -6.06 -8.85
N MET A 365 2.18 -6.10 -9.72
CA MET A 365 3.56 -5.74 -9.42
C MET A 365 4.13 -4.92 -10.58
N ILE A 366 4.91 -3.90 -10.25
CA ILE A 366 5.71 -3.19 -11.25
C ILE A 366 7.18 -3.54 -11.11
N LYS A 367 7.90 -3.47 -12.23
CA LYS A 367 9.36 -3.44 -12.33
C LYS A 367 9.79 -2.19 -13.07
N THR A 368 10.75 -1.43 -12.55
CA THR A 368 11.22 -0.19 -13.19
C THR A 368 12.70 0.07 -12.97
N ASN A 369 13.33 0.74 -13.94
CA ASN A 369 14.70 1.24 -13.85
C ASN A 369 14.79 2.78 -13.72
N ILE A 370 13.71 3.43 -13.30
CA ILE A 370 13.72 4.88 -13.06
C ILE A 370 14.64 5.18 -11.87
N GLY A 371 15.77 5.87 -12.14
CA GLY A 371 16.83 6.11 -11.15
C GLY A 371 16.34 6.84 -9.89
N SER A 372 15.49 7.86 -10.05
CA SER A 372 14.96 8.61 -8.91
C SER A 372 14.03 7.78 -8.02
N LEU A 373 13.34 6.78 -8.58
CA LEU A 373 12.57 5.82 -7.78
C LEU A 373 13.51 4.87 -7.05
N TYR A 374 14.55 4.37 -7.72
CA TYR A 374 15.55 3.53 -7.08
C TYR A 374 16.13 4.20 -5.82
N GLU A 375 16.54 5.47 -5.94
CA GLU A 375 17.11 6.24 -4.83
C GLU A 375 16.12 6.39 -3.66
N GLN A 376 14.86 6.73 -3.94
CA GLN A 376 13.82 6.81 -2.89
C GLN A 376 13.57 5.48 -2.18
N TYR A 377 13.56 4.36 -2.92
CA TYR A 377 13.44 3.03 -2.31
C TYR A 377 14.70 2.60 -1.57
N GLU A 378 15.89 2.98 -2.02
CA GLU A 378 17.14 2.71 -1.33
C GLU A 378 17.20 3.45 0.01
N ASP A 379 16.81 4.72 0.04
CA ASP A 379 16.73 5.53 1.25
C ASP A 379 15.72 4.93 2.24
N ASN A 380 14.53 4.55 1.77
CA ASN A 380 13.56 3.85 2.62
C ASN A 380 14.10 2.51 3.13
N PHE A 381 14.77 1.73 2.28
CA PHE A 381 15.38 0.48 2.71
C PHE A 381 16.41 0.72 3.81
N ALA A 382 17.24 1.76 3.69
CA ALA A 382 18.21 2.11 4.72
C ALA A 382 17.53 2.44 6.05
N THR A 383 16.46 3.25 6.04
CA THR A 383 15.65 3.56 7.23
C THR A 383 15.07 2.30 7.87
N MET A 384 14.37 1.46 7.09
CA MET A 384 13.81 0.20 7.59
C MET A 384 14.89 -0.74 8.12
N TYR A 385 16.02 -0.85 7.40
CA TYR A 385 17.11 -1.72 7.79
C TYR A 385 17.70 -1.29 9.12
N THR A 386 17.90 0.02 9.34
CA THR A 386 18.33 0.57 10.63
C THR A 386 17.31 0.33 11.73
N ALA A 387 16.02 0.54 11.48
CA ALA A 387 14.96 0.28 12.45
C ALA A 387 14.90 -1.20 12.89
N ALA A 388 15.28 -2.12 12.00
CA ALA A 388 15.31 -3.56 12.23
C ALA A 388 16.51 -4.07 13.06
N GLY A 389 17.38 -3.19 13.55
CA GLY A 389 18.53 -3.53 14.43
C GLY A 389 19.84 -3.73 13.70
#